data_AF-A0A9P8FPF5-F1
#
_entry.id   AF-A0A9P8FPF5-F1
#
_cell.length_a   1.000
_cell.length_b   1.000
_cell.length_c   1.000
_cell.angle_alpha   90.00
_cell.angle_beta   90.00
_cell.angle_gamma   90.00
#
_symmetry.space_group_name_H-M   'P 1'
#
loop_
_entity.id
_entity.type
_entity.pdbx_description
1 polymer ?
#
loop_
_entity_poly.entity_id
_entity_poly.type
_entity_poly.pdbx_seq_one_letter_code
_entity_poly.pdbx_strand_id
1 'polypeptide(L)'
;TPCREGSKWTEQIMHRFEKGQARAREIDMMQELTKQVEGHTICALGEAFAWPIQGLIRHFRPELEARIADHAKAQGGEALAGGWHHNSLKDGLLVSPGQ
;
A
#
# COMPACT_ATOMS: atom_id res chain seq x y z
N THR A 1 6.76 -10.28 -14.93
CA THR A 1 5.31 -9.98 -14.88
C THR A 1 5.04 -8.71 -14.09
N PRO A 2 5.43 -7.54 -14.63
CA PRO A 2 5.13 -6.27 -13.97
C PRO A 2 3.62 -6.03 -13.85
N CYS A 3 2.84 -6.37 -14.88
CA CYS A 3 1.38 -6.22 -14.81
C CYS A 3 0.73 -7.21 -13.83
N ARG A 4 1.05 -8.51 -13.89
CA ARG A 4 0.35 -9.55 -13.11
C ARG A 4 0.66 -9.50 -11.61
N GLU A 5 1.94 -9.39 -11.25
CA GLU A 5 2.33 -9.32 -9.84
C GLU A 5 2.17 -7.91 -9.29
N GLY A 6 2.48 -6.90 -10.12
CA GLY A 6 2.31 -5.49 -9.75
C GLY A 6 0.87 -5.14 -9.44
N SER A 7 -0.12 -5.63 -10.21
CA SER A 7 -1.53 -5.36 -9.93
C SER A 7 -1.97 -5.93 -8.58
N LYS A 8 -1.55 -7.17 -8.25
CA LYS A 8 -1.85 -7.80 -6.95
C LYS A 8 -1.23 -7.02 -5.78
N TRP A 9 0.04 -6.65 -5.90
CA TRP A 9 0.72 -5.86 -4.86
C TRP A 9 0.07 -4.49 -4.66
N THR A 10 -0.26 -3.84 -5.77
CA THR A 10 -0.94 -2.56 -5.79
C THR A 10 -2.27 -2.64 -5.07
N GLU A 11 -3.11 -3.63 -5.41
CA GLU A 11 -4.39 -3.86 -4.74
C GLU A 11 -4.23 -4.05 -3.23
N GLN A 12 -3.29 -4.88 -2.80
CA GLN A 12 -3.03 -5.14 -1.38
C GLN A 12 -2.60 -3.89 -0.61
N ILE A 13 -1.77 -3.03 -1.20
CA ILE A 13 -1.36 -1.76 -0.57
C ILE A 13 -2.54 -0.78 -0.56
N MET A 14 -3.34 -0.71 -1.63
CA MET A 14 -4.53 0.15 -1.68
C MET A 14 -5.54 -0.20 -0.58
N HIS A 15 -5.79 -1.48 -0.31
CA HIS A 15 -6.62 -1.93 0.82
C HIS A 15 -6.06 -1.48 2.17
N ARG A 16 -4.74 -1.40 2.32
CA ARG A 16 -4.11 -0.87 3.54
C ARG A 16 -4.23 0.64 3.66
N PHE A 17 -4.09 1.37 2.55
CA PHE A 17 -4.31 2.82 2.52
C PHE A 17 -5.75 3.19 2.88
N GLU A 18 -6.73 2.42 2.39
CA GLU A 18 -8.14 2.63 2.75
C GLU A 18 -8.36 2.49 4.26
N LYS A 19 -7.78 1.46 4.89
CA LYS A 19 -7.91 1.18 6.32
C LYS A 19 -6.99 2.02 7.23
N GLY A 20 -6.07 2.79 6.64
CA GLY A 20 -5.00 3.48 7.37
C GLY A 20 -3.92 2.56 7.97
N GLN A 21 -3.94 1.28 7.62
CA GLN A 21 -2.99 0.24 8.11
C GLN A 21 -1.64 0.27 7.40
N ALA A 22 -1.40 1.25 6.53
CA ALA A 22 -0.15 1.37 5.81
C ALA A 22 0.89 2.13 6.62
N ARG A 23 2.16 2.02 6.20
CA ARG A 23 3.25 2.87 6.71
C ARG A 23 3.49 4.03 5.76
N ALA A 24 4.03 5.14 6.27
CA ALA A 24 4.38 6.29 5.43
C ALA A 24 5.33 5.89 4.28
N ARG A 25 6.29 5.00 4.56
CA ARG A 25 7.21 4.46 3.53
C ARG A 25 6.50 3.71 2.40
N GLU A 26 5.33 3.11 2.67
CA GLU A 26 4.59 2.35 1.65
C GLU A 26 4.02 3.28 0.56
N ILE A 27 3.83 4.57 0.87
CA ILE A 27 3.45 5.59 -0.13
C ILE A 27 4.57 5.73 -1.17
N ASP A 28 5.82 5.88 -0.72
CA ASP A 28 6.96 6.01 -1.62
C ASP A 28 7.24 4.69 -2.37
N MET A 29 7.09 3.54 -1.69
CA MET A 29 7.20 2.23 -2.35
C MET A 29 6.14 2.03 -3.43
N MET A 30 4.90 2.47 -3.21
CA MET A 30 3.83 2.42 -4.20
C MET A 30 4.16 3.30 -5.41
N GLN A 31 4.73 4.48 -5.17
CA GLN A 31 5.18 5.38 -6.23
C GLN A 31 6.32 4.79 -7.07
N GLU A 32 7.21 4.00 -6.46
CA GLU A 32 8.27 3.28 -7.18
C GLU A 32 7.71 2.09 -7.97
N LEU A 33 6.82 1.30 -7.36
CA LEU A 33 6.19 0.15 -8.01
C LEU A 33 5.40 0.56 -9.26
N THR A 34 4.65 1.65 -9.19
CA THR A 34 3.90 2.17 -10.35
C THR A 34 4.83 2.59 -11.50
N LYS A 35 6.03 3.12 -11.22
CA LYS A 35 7.04 3.41 -12.25
C LYS A 35 7.70 2.17 -12.85
N GLN A 36 7.79 1.08 -12.08
CA GLN A 36 8.29 -0.20 -12.59
C GLN A 36 7.26 -0.91 -13.48
N VAL A 37 5.98 -0.64 -13.30
CA VAL A 37 4.91 -1.10 -14.20
C VAL A 37 4.94 -0.28 -15.49
N GLU A 38 5.04 1.04 -15.35
CA GLU A 38 5.05 1.98 -16.47
C GLU A 38 6.17 1.65 -17.47
N GLY A 39 5.81 1.51 -18.74
CA GLY A 39 6.73 1.19 -19.85
C GLY A 39 7.23 -0.25 -19.90
N HIS A 40 6.84 -1.10 -18.95
CA HIS A 40 7.30 -2.50 -18.86
C HIS A 40 6.19 -3.54 -19.07
N THR A 41 4.98 -3.10 -19.45
CA THR A 41 3.84 -3.99 -19.74
C THR A 41 3.54 -4.13 -21.23
N ILE A 42 2.99 -5.28 -21.64
CA ILE A 42 2.69 -5.60 -23.04
C ILE A 42 1.55 -4.72 -23.62
N CYS A 43 0.57 -4.36 -22.79
CA CYS A 43 -0.56 -3.53 -23.20
C CYS A 43 -0.75 -2.35 -22.23
N ALA A 44 -1.55 -1.37 -22.66
CA ALA A 44 -1.82 -0.14 -21.90
C ALA A 44 -2.60 -0.33 -20.58
N LEU A 45 -3.04 -1.56 -20.27
CA LEU A 45 -3.70 -1.84 -18.99
C LEU A 45 -2.76 -1.62 -17.79
N GLY A 46 -1.45 -1.83 -17.96
CA GLY A 46 -0.46 -1.52 -16.93
C GLY A 46 -0.49 -0.06 -16.53
N GLU A 47 -0.43 0.81 -17.53
CA GLU A 47 -0.52 2.27 -17.34
C GLU A 47 -1.86 2.69 -16.75
N ALA A 48 -2.94 2.03 -17.20
CA ALA A 48 -4.29 2.35 -16.77
C ALA A 48 -4.51 2.20 -15.26
N PHE A 49 -3.78 1.30 -14.58
CA PHE A 49 -3.82 1.23 -13.11
C PHE A 49 -2.69 2.02 -12.43
N ALA A 50 -1.53 2.16 -13.06
CA ALA A 50 -0.39 2.85 -12.47
C ALA A 50 -0.64 4.37 -12.36
N TRP A 51 -1.08 5.02 -13.44
CA TRP A 51 -1.23 6.48 -13.47
C TRP A 51 -2.28 7.03 -12.50
N PRO A 52 -3.46 6.42 -12.29
CA PRO A 52 -4.40 6.87 -11.26
C PRO A 52 -3.79 6.91 -9.86
N ILE A 53 -2.92 5.95 -9.54
CA ILE A 53 -2.28 5.84 -8.23
C ILE A 53 -1.17 6.87 -8.09
N GLN A 54 -0.38 7.10 -9.15
CA GLN A 54 0.57 8.21 -9.17
C GLN A 54 -0.14 9.56 -8.97
N GLY A 55 -1.30 9.75 -9.61
CA GLY A 55 -2.14 10.94 -9.42
C GLY A 55 -2.68 11.07 -7.99
N LEU A 56 -3.17 9.97 -7.41
CA LEU A 56 -3.61 9.90 -6.01
C LEU A 56 -2.50 10.33 -5.07
N ILE A 57 -1.30 9.76 -5.21
CA ILE A 57 -0.15 10.10 -4.36
C ILE A 57 0.25 11.56 -4.57
N ARG A 58 0.32 12.04 -5.82
CA ARG A 58 0.70 13.41 -6.13
C ARG A 58 -0.22 14.45 -5.48
N HIS A 59 -1.53 14.24 -5.49
CA HIS A 59 -2.51 15.24 -5.07
C HIS A 59 -3.04 15.02 -3.65
N PHE A 60 -3.08 13.78 -3.18
CA PHE A 60 -3.71 13.39 -1.92
C PHE A 60 -2.76 12.70 -0.95
N ARG A 61 -1.43 12.82 -1.14
CA ARG A 61 -0.45 12.35 -0.14
C ARG A 61 -0.74 12.86 1.29
N PRO A 62 -1.08 14.14 1.52
CA PRO A 62 -1.40 14.59 2.88
C PRO A 62 -2.60 13.86 3.51
N GLU A 63 -3.60 13.50 2.70
CA GLU A 63 -4.78 12.75 3.16
C GLU A 63 -4.40 11.29 3.51
N LEU A 64 -3.54 10.66 2.71
CA LEU A 64 -3.01 9.32 3.00
C LEU A 64 -2.20 9.32 4.30
N GLU A 65 -1.32 10.30 4.49
CA GLU A 65 -0.50 10.44 5.69
C GLU A 65 -1.38 10.73 6.93
N ALA A 66 -2.40 11.58 6.79
CA ALA A 66 -3.36 11.86 7.86
C ALA A 66 -4.10 10.59 8.30
N ARG A 67 -4.60 9.78 7.36
CA ARG A 67 -5.28 8.50 7.66
C ARG A 67 -4.37 7.52 8.37
N ILE A 68 -3.11 7.41 7.95
CA ILE A 68 -2.11 6.56 8.60
C ILE A 68 -1.84 7.05 10.03
N ALA A 69 -1.68 8.36 10.22
CA ALA A 69 -1.44 8.95 11.53
C ALA A 69 -2.62 8.75 12.48
N ASP A 70 -3.86 8.89 12.00
CA ASP A 70 -5.05 8.69 12.81
C ASP A 70 -5.27 7.22 13.18
N HIS A 71 -4.97 6.29 12.25
CA HIS A 71 -4.93 4.87 12.56
C HIS A 71 -3.89 4.55 13.64
N ALA A 72 -2.69 5.13 13.52
CA ALA A 72 -1.61 4.92 14.49
C ALA A 72 -1.97 5.43 15.89
N LYS A 73 -2.65 6.59 15.99
CA LYS A 73 -3.18 7.09 17.27
C LYS A 73 -4.22 6.14 17.88
N ALA A 74 -5.12 5.60 17.06
CA ALA A 74 -6.17 4.70 17.52
C ALA A 74 -5.62 3.35 18.02
N GLN A 75 -4.59 2.82 17.36
CA GLN A 75 -3.97 1.52 17.69
C GLN A 75 -2.77 1.62 18.64
N GLY A 76 -2.41 2.82 19.09
CA GLY A 76 -1.31 3.05 20.03
C GLY A 76 0.09 2.86 19.43
N GLY A 77 0.26 3.02 18.12
CA GLY A 77 1.55 2.92 17.43
C GLY A 77 1.42 2.76 15.92
N GLU A 78 2.53 2.92 15.18
CA GLU A 78 2.56 2.72 13.73
C GLU A 78 2.22 1.27 13.34
N ALA A 79 1.53 1.07 12.22
CA ALA A 79 1.30 -0.26 11.68
C ALA A 79 2.63 -0.97 11.35
N LEU A 80 2.66 -2.28 11.49
CA LEU A 80 3.75 -3.16 11.10
C LEU A 80 3.67 -3.51 9.61
N ALA A 81 4.75 -4.09 9.07
CA ALA A 81 4.79 -4.50 7.67
C ALA A 81 3.64 -5.46 7.34
N GLY A 82 2.89 -5.21 6.27
CA GLY A 82 1.70 -5.99 5.91
C GLY A 82 0.40 -5.56 6.60
N GLY A 83 0.43 -4.48 7.39
CA GLY A 83 -0.76 -3.90 8.02
C GLY A 83 -1.12 -4.48 9.39
N TRP A 84 -0.20 -5.21 10.02
CA TRP A 84 -0.39 -5.70 11.38
C TRP A 84 -0.29 -4.57 12.39
N HIS A 85 -0.96 -4.69 13.54
CA HIS A 85 -0.77 -3.80 14.68
C HIS A 85 0.07 -4.51 15.76
N HIS A 86 0.56 -3.74 16.73
CA HIS A 86 1.46 -4.27 17.78
C HIS A 86 0.85 -5.42 18.59
N ASN A 87 -0.48 -5.52 18.65
CA ASN A 87 -1.19 -6.59 19.37
C ASN A 87 -1.57 -7.79 18.49
N SER A 88 -1.26 -7.79 17.18
CA SER A 88 -1.70 -8.84 16.25
C SER A 88 -1.28 -10.26 16.66
N LEU A 89 -0.20 -10.43 17.43
CA LEU A 89 0.18 -11.73 18.01
C LEU A 89 -0.86 -12.25 19.02
N LYS A 90 -1.35 -11.38 19.91
CA LYS A 90 -2.35 -11.75 20.92
C LYS A 90 -3.73 -11.96 20.30
N ASP A 91 -4.01 -11.24 19.23
CA ASP A 91 -5.28 -11.34 18.50
C ASP A 91 -5.31 -12.56 17.55
N GLY A 92 -4.24 -13.37 17.51
CA GLY A 92 -4.14 -14.55 16.64
C GLY A 92 -4.03 -14.21 15.15
N LEU A 93 -3.79 -12.95 14.82
CA LEU A 93 -3.77 -12.42 13.46
C LEU A 93 -2.41 -12.56 12.79
N LEU A 94 -1.31 -12.59 13.54
CA LEU A 94 0.04 -12.65 12.97
C LEU A 94 0.30 -14.02 12.32
N VAL A 95 0.00 -14.12 11.03
CA VAL A 95 0.35 -15.25 10.17
C VAL A 95 1.72 -14.96 9.55
N SER A 96 2.64 -15.92 9.66
CA SER A 96 3.98 -15.80 9.05
C SER A 96 3.85 -15.54 7.55
N PRO A 97 4.57 -14.56 6.97
CA PRO A 97 4.53 -14.31 5.53
C PRO A 97 5.15 -15.50 4.77
N GLY A 98 4.31 -16.45 4.37
CA GLY A 98 4.73 -17.68 3.68
C GLY A 98 3.74 -18.85 3.70
N GLN A 99 2.48 -18.64 4.09
CA GLN A 99 1.39 -19.62 3.98
C GLN A 99 0.34 -19.10 2.99
#